data_AF-A0A4Q5XKS9-F1
#
_entry.id   AF-A0A4Q5XKS9-F1
#
_cell.length_a   1.000
_cell.length_b   1.000
_cell.length_c   1.000
_cell.angle_alpha   90.00
_cell.angle_beta   90.00
_cell.angle_gamma   90.00
#
_symmetry.space_group_name_H-M   'P 1'
#
loop_
_entity.id
_entity.type
_entity.pdbx_description
1 polymer ?
#
loop_
_entity_poly.entity_id
_entity_poly.type
_entity_poly.pdbx_seq_one_letter_code
_entity_poly.pdbx_strand_id
1 'polypeptide(L)'
;MKALAAAIVLLSATARAQAPIAFVTAMNERGAERAFAALSRTLPAELGQIPGPDDEALHFLLISQPDATLEGLQALTFGAKGRPLDVLVSLRAEPTTCPEGVAPELVCRRTAALRLVADELERRHPALERRSLRAELGGKLRLTSAGRTLLELPVTGPNGSPSLEARLRVLVLRAYPRGAPAVGGTDAGARQVVERELATAAGVWAQCGVQLSALSVEVVDPPRGQLVAVGCDAGLPAAGGTVTFSQGSKQAQVQTRAGESPLSVARRLADALGVAGSVFENQRSAAEALPSADLWLRGAAAPRVAGSSDPSLPVCVTELDLSDGLSHFGDGDAFVGTPEERALLRAYDDGDPSTVELFVVPRFESSERIGESFIAATGSSLTSAVVLDRNAIAAGARSFALAHELGHVFLAMPGHPDDFGVDQSWSLMDADVADPTIFGPRRLSRADCARALAQSGPSALVPVLRPAVKAGR
;
A
#
# COMPACT_ATOMS: atom_id res chain seq x y z
N MET A 1 -36.40 -76.10 -2.20
CA MET A 1 -37.70 -75.44 -1.93
C MET A 1 -37.73 -75.00 -0.47
N LYS A 2 -37.98 -73.71 -0.19
CA LYS A 2 -38.50 -73.13 1.09
C LYS A 2 -37.67 -73.37 2.37
N ALA A 3 -37.70 -72.54 3.43
CA ALA A 3 -37.92 -71.09 3.61
C ALA A 3 -37.76 -70.76 5.12
N LEU A 4 -37.23 -69.57 5.49
CA LEU A 4 -37.43 -68.85 6.78
C LEU A 4 -37.01 -69.57 8.10
N ALA A 5 -36.73 -68.94 9.25
CA ALA A 5 -36.35 -67.57 9.69
C ALA A 5 -35.77 -67.69 11.14
N ALA A 6 -35.46 -66.68 11.98
CA ALA A 6 -35.42 -65.22 11.91
C ALA A 6 -34.46 -64.69 13.01
N ALA A 7 -33.65 -63.65 12.78
CA ALA A 7 -33.11 -62.73 13.80
C ALA A 7 -32.17 -61.64 13.20
N ILE A 8 -32.71 -60.72 12.40
CA ILE A 8 -32.02 -59.44 12.14
C ILE A 8 -32.56 -58.44 13.14
N VAL A 9 -31.72 -58.02 14.09
CA VAL A 9 -32.01 -56.86 14.94
C VAL A 9 -31.87 -55.61 14.06
N LEU A 10 -32.98 -55.08 13.57
CA LEU A 10 -33.02 -53.72 13.03
C LEU A 10 -32.83 -52.74 14.20
N LEU A 11 -31.58 -52.33 14.42
CA LEU A 11 -31.31 -51.02 15.01
C LEU A 11 -31.62 -49.96 13.95
N SER A 12 -32.92 -49.68 13.79
CA SER A 12 -33.43 -48.52 13.06
C SER A 12 -33.06 -47.25 13.82
N ALA A 13 -31.78 -46.86 13.73
CA ALA A 13 -31.37 -45.49 14.03
C ALA A 13 -32.03 -44.58 12.99
N THR A 14 -33.24 -44.12 13.31
CA THR A 14 -33.85 -43.00 12.60
C THR A 14 -32.93 -41.81 12.79
N ALA A 15 -32.11 -41.53 11.77
CA ALA A 15 -31.41 -40.27 11.64
C ALA A 15 -32.48 -39.18 11.62
N ARG A 16 -32.76 -38.59 12.80
CA ARG A 16 -33.62 -37.41 12.90
C ARG A 16 -33.02 -36.38 11.96
N ALA A 17 -33.77 -36.01 10.93
CA ALA A 17 -33.38 -34.91 10.07
C ALA A 17 -33.11 -33.71 10.97
N GLN A 18 -31.87 -33.23 10.97
CA GLN A 18 -31.43 -32.17 11.89
C GLN A 18 -32.35 -30.96 11.68
N ALA A 19 -33.03 -30.52 12.74
CA ALA A 19 -33.93 -29.39 12.66
C ALA A 19 -33.13 -28.18 12.15
N PRO A 20 -33.52 -27.56 11.02
CA PRO A 20 -32.68 -26.58 10.36
C PRO A 20 -32.59 -25.29 11.19
N ILE A 21 -31.44 -24.63 11.13
CA ILE A 21 -31.32 -23.23 11.53
C ILE A 21 -32.28 -22.42 10.65
N ALA A 22 -33.21 -21.71 11.29
CA ALA A 22 -34.32 -21.03 10.64
C ALA A 22 -33.90 -19.66 10.11
N PHE A 23 -33.08 -18.93 10.89
CA PHE A 23 -32.57 -17.61 10.52
C PHE A 23 -31.16 -17.39 11.06
N VAL A 24 -30.37 -16.63 10.31
CA VAL A 24 -29.04 -16.14 10.70
C VAL A 24 -28.91 -14.68 10.30
N THR A 25 -28.45 -13.84 11.22
CA THR A 25 -27.97 -12.49 10.92
C THR A 25 -26.56 -12.27 11.46
N ALA A 26 -25.81 -11.37 10.82
CA ALA A 26 -24.52 -10.91 11.28
C ALA A 26 -24.67 -9.54 11.97
N MET A 27 -24.04 -9.36 13.12
CA MET A 27 -24.11 -8.17 13.95
C MET A 27 -22.71 -7.70 14.33
N ASN A 28 -22.50 -6.39 14.48
CA ASN A 28 -21.27 -5.88 15.11
C ASN A 28 -21.32 -6.03 16.65
N GLU A 29 -20.25 -5.63 17.35
CA GLU A 29 -20.21 -5.64 18.82
C GLU A 29 -21.36 -4.83 19.45
N ARG A 30 -21.78 -3.73 18.81
CA ARG A 30 -22.92 -2.88 19.22
C ARG A 30 -24.31 -3.46 18.89
N GLY A 31 -24.38 -4.68 18.35
CA GLY A 31 -25.62 -5.39 18.04
C GLY A 31 -26.36 -4.93 16.79
N ALA A 32 -25.80 -4.01 16.01
CA ALA A 32 -26.38 -3.56 14.75
C ALA A 32 -26.10 -4.58 13.63
N GLU A 33 -27.13 -4.89 12.84
CA GLU A 33 -27.06 -5.81 11.69
C GLU A 33 -26.06 -5.33 10.61
N ARG A 34 -25.42 -6.29 9.95
CA ARG A 34 -24.38 -6.10 8.94
C ARG A 34 -24.69 -6.89 7.65
N ALA A 35 -24.75 -6.17 6.53
CA ALA A 35 -24.88 -6.75 5.19
C ALA A 35 -23.53 -7.00 4.48
N PHE A 36 -22.42 -6.76 5.17
CA PHE A 36 -21.05 -6.89 4.66
C PHE A 36 -20.10 -7.24 5.82
N ALA A 37 -18.89 -7.68 5.49
CA ALA A 37 -17.77 -7.79 6.42
C ALA A 37 -16.64 -6.84 5.99
N ALA A 38 -15.78 -6.45 6.93
CA ALA A 38 -14.59 -5.63 6.66
C ALA A 38 -13.38 -6.24 7.38
N LEU A 39 -12.16 -5.90 6.95
CA LEU A 39 -10.96 -6.27 7.68
C LEU A 39 -10.86 -5.47 8.99
N SER A 40 -10.42 -6.13 10.06
CA SER A 40 -10.26 -5.51 11.37
C SER A 40 -9.11 -4.51 11.38
N ARG A 41 -9.34 -3.40 12.08
CA ARG A 41 -8.37 -2.32 12.33
C ARG A 41 -7.93 -2.25 13.78
N THR A 42 -8.58 -3.02 14.64
CA THR A 42 -8.39 -3.07 16.08
C THR A 42 -8.09 -4.49 16.52
N LEU A 43 -7.35 -4.64 17.62
CA LEU A 43 -7.19 -5.91 18.29
C LEU A 43 -8.35 -6.12 19.29
N PRO A 44 -8.66 -7.37 19.67
CA PRO A 44 -9.55 -7.61 20.80
C PRO A 44 -9.05 -6.91 22.06
N ALA A 45 -9.97 -6.35 22.84
CA ALA A 45 -9.65 -5.58 24.04
C ALA A 45 -8.79 -6.35 25.08
N GLU A 46 -8.79 -7.69 25.07
CA GLU A 46 -7.98 -8.50 25.99
C GLU A 46 -6.49 -8.57 25.59
N LEU A 47 -6.12 -8.14 24.38
CA LEU A 47 -4.72 -8.14 23.90
C LEU A 47 -4.06 -6.76 23.98
N GLY A 48 -4.84 -5.69 24.14
CA GLY A 48 -4.36 -4.31 24.16
C GLY A 48 -5.37 -3.38 23.49
N GLN A 49 -5.34 -2.10 23.84
CA GLN A 49 -6.25 -1.11 23.25
C GLN A 49 -5.58 -0.34 22.12
N ILE A 50 -5.96 -0.67 20.89
CA ILE A 50 -6.04 0.33 19.82
C ILE A 50 -7.30 1.18 20.12
N PRO A 51 -7.24 2.51 20.16
CA PRO A 51 -8.37 3.34 20.57
C PRO A 51 -9.61 3.18 19.67
N GLY A 52 -10.74 2.77 20.28
CA GLY A 52 -12.05 2.71 19.65
C GLY A 52 -12.80 1.39 19.86
N PRO A 53 -14.08 1.30 19.48
CA PRO A 53 -14.84 0.05 19.48
C PRO A 53 -14.46 -0.82 18.28
N ASP A 54 -14.44 -2.15 18.45
CA ASP A 54 -14.24 -3.09 17.35
C ASP A 54 -15.55 -3.29 16.56
N ASP A 55 -15.89 -2.26 15.80
CA ASP A 55 -17.06 -2.19 14.94
C ASP A 55 -17.03 -3.16 13.73
N GLU A 56 -15.86 -3.75 13.48
CA GLU A 56 -15.57 -4.65 12.36
C GLU A 56 -15.64 -6.13 12.74
N ALA A 57 -15.47 -6.47 14.02
CA ALA A 57 -15.77 -7.81 14.53
C ALA A 57 -17.26 -8.17 14.37
N LEU A 58 -17.51 -9.40 13.93
CA LEU A 58 -18.83 -9.93 13.64
C LEU A 58 -19.26 -11.01 14.63
N HIS A 59 -20.49 -10.92 15.11
CA HIS A 59 -21.20 -12.01 15.76
C HIS A 59 -22.29 -12.54 14.83
N PHE A 60 -22.52 -13.84 14.84
CA PHE A 60 -23.67 -14.43 14.18
C PHE A 60 -24.72 -14.76 15.23
N LEU A 61 -25.91 -14.18 15.07
CA LEU A 61 -27.10 -14.57 15.81
C LEU A 61 -27.80 -15.66 15.02
N LEU A 62 -27.90 -16.84 15.63
CA LEU A 62 -28.52 -18.04 15.09
C LEU A 62 -29.87 -18.21 15.78
N ILE A 63 -30.95 -18.29 15.01
CA ILE A 63 -32.29 -18.56 15.52
C ILE A 63 -32.73 -19.92 14.99
N SER A 64 -33.10 -20.82 15.89
CA SER A 64 -33.40 -22.22 15.55
C SER A 64 -34.42 -22.84 16.51
N GLN A 65 -34.90 -24.03 16.17
CA GLN A 65 -35.61 -24.87 17.14
C GLN A 65 -34.66 -25.26 18.30
N PRO A 66 -35.18 -25.61 19.49
CA PRO A 66 -34.35 -25.95 20.66
C PRO A 66 -33.41 -27.14 20.40
N ASP A 67 -33.90 -28.14 19.67
CA ASP A 67 -33.22 -29.38 19.32
C ASP A 67 -32.35 -29.29 18.04
N ALA A 68 -32.35 -28.13 17.37
CA ALA A 68 -31.48 -27.89 16.23
C ALA A 68 -30.00 -27.94 16.66
N THR A 69 -29.25 -28.85 16.04
CA THR A 69 -27.81 -29.00 16.26
C THR A 69 -27.02 -27.93 15.49
N LEU A 70 -25.91 -27.49 16.10
CA LEU A 70 -24.92 -26.60 15.49
C LEU A 70 -23.63 -27.37 15.09
N GLU A 71 -23.67 -28.70 15.08
CA GLU A 71 -22.57 -29.53 14.59
C GLU A 71 -22.21 -29.17 13.15
N GLY A 72 -20.92 -28.93 12.90
CA GLY A 72 -20.45 -28.49 11.59
C GLY A 72 -20.78 -27.04 11.25
N LEU A 73 -21.08 -26.17 12.23
CA LEU A 73 -21.10 -24.71 12.02
C LEU A 73 -19.68 -24.21 11.72
N GLN A 74 -19.47 -23.74 10.50
CA GLN A 74 -18.17 -23.29 9.97
C GLN A 74 -18.28 -21.92 9.31
N ALA A 75 -17.22 -21.13 9.42
CA ALA A 75 -17.03 -19.91 8.63
C ALA A 75 -15.85 -20.11 7.68
N LEU A 76 -16.04 -19.73 6.41
CA LEU A 76 -15.07 -19.86 5.34
C LEU A 76 -14.88 -18.52 4.66
N THR A 77 -13.66 -18.18 4.30
CA THR A 77 -13.35 -16.99 3.48
C THR A 77 -12.91 -17.37 2.09
N PHE A 78 -13.28 -16.52 1.13
CA PHE A 78 -12.90 -16.64 -0.28
C PHE A 78 -12.32 -15.31 -0.76
N GLY A 79 -11.29 -15.34 -1.59
CA GLY A 79 -10.71 -14.15 -2.21
C GLY A 79 -11.59 -13.58 -3.31
N ALA A 80 -11.22 -12.43 -3.87
CA ALA A 80 -12.00 -11.74 -4.91
C ALA A 80 -12.21 -12.62 -6.16
N LYS A 81 -11.25 -13.51 -6.46
CA LYS A 81 -11.31 -14.51 -7.55
C LYS A 81 -12.01 -15.82 -7.16
N GLY A 82 -12.72 -15.87 -6.02
CA GLY A 82 -13.46 -17.05 -5.55
C GLY A 82 -12.60 -18.20 -4.99
N ARG A 83 -11.27 -18.06 -4.96
CA ARG A 83 -10.36 -19.03 -4.32
C ARG A 83 -10.66 -19.12 -2.81
N PRO A 84 -10.74 -20.32 -2.19
CA PRO A 84 -10.74 -20.43 -0.73
C PRO A 84 -9.47 -19.80 -0.14
N LEU A 85 -9.61 -19.13 1.00
CA LEU A 85 -8.50 -18.54 1.75
C LEU A 85 -8.28 -19.24 3.09
N ASP A 86 -9.36 -19.42 3.86
CA ASP A 86 -9.29 -19.87 5.25
C ASP A 86 -10.62 -20.51 5.70
N VAL A 87 -10.57 -21.28 6.79
CA VAL A 87 -11.73 -21.93 7.38
C VAL A 87 -11.58 -22.08 8.90
N LEU A 88 -12.65 -21.75 9.62
CA LEU A 88 -12.82 -22.00 11.04
C LEU A 88 -13.83 -23.13 11.18
N VAL A 89 -13.32 -24.34 11.40
CA VAL A 89 -14.09 -25.60 11.31
C VAL A 89 -15.07 -25.86 12.46
N SER A 90 -15.14 -24.97 13.46
CA SER A 90 -16.04 -25.09 14.62
C SER A 90 -16.28 -23.73 15.27
N LEU A 91 -17.29 -22.99 14.81
CA LEU A 91 -17.74 -21.78 15.52
C LEU A 91 -18.56 -22.18 16.74
N ARG A 92 -18.11 -21.78 17.92
CA ARG A 92 -18.89 -21.90 19.14
C ARG A 92 -19.95 -20.81 19.16
N ALA A 93 -21.18 -21.20 19.48
CA ALA A 93 -22.29 -20.30 19.74
C ALA A 93 -22.93 -20.65 21.09
N GLU A 94 -23.18 -19.63 21.89
CA GLU A 94 -23.68 -19.76 23.25
C GLU A 94 -25.13 -19.23 23.33
N PRO A 95 -25.98 -19.76 24.22
CA PRO A 95 -27.35 -19.26 24.40
C PRO A 95 -27.37 -17.74 24.67
N THR A 96 -28.32 -17.04 24.03
CA THR A 96 -28.53 -15.59 24.20
C THR A 96 -30.01 -15.28 24.25
N THR A 97 -30.38 -14.13 24.82
CA THR A 97 -31.72 -13.55 24.67
C THR A 97 -32.05 -13.36 23.19
N CYS A 98 -33.24 -13.76 22.77
CA CYS A 98 -33.75 -13.47 21.43
C CYS A 98 -34.18 -12.00 21.29
N PRO A 99 -34.02 -11.39 20.10
CA PRO A 99 -34.67 -10.13 19.77
C PRO A 99 -36.19 -10.18 19.93
N GLU A 100 -36.82 -9.02 20.08
CA GLU A 100 -38.27 -8.89 20.06
C GLU A 100 -38.87 -9.39 18.72
N GLY A 101 -40.06 -9.98 18.78
CA GLY A 101 -40.74 -10.56 17.62
C GLY A 101 -40.30 -11.97 17.22
N VAL A 102 -39.26 -12.53 17.85
CA VAL A 102 -38.93 -13.97 17.70
C VAL A 102 -39.96 -14.82 18.43
N ALA A 103 -40.45 -15.87 17.78
CA ALA A 103 -41.48 -16.76 18.32
C ALA A 103 -40.97 -17.54 19.55
N PRO A 104 -41.79 -17.72 20.61
CA PRO A 104 -41.35 -18.23 21.91
C PRO A 104 -40.88 -19.70 21.91
N GLU A 105 -41.22 -20.48 20.88
CA GLU A 105 -40.72 -21.84 20.66
C GLU A 105 -39.28 -21.89 20.12
N LEU A 106 -38.75 -20.78 19.61
CA LEU A 106 -37.40 -20.69 19.06
C LEU A 106 -36.37 -20.30 20.14
N VAL A 107 -35.14 -20.77 19.95
CA VAL A 107 -33.99 -20.39 20.78
C VAL A 107 -32.98 -19.60 19.97
N CYS A 108 -32.31 -18.67 20.63
CA CYS A 108 -31.26 -17.86 20.04
C CYS A 108 -29.90 -18.22 20.61
N ARG A 109 -28.89 -18.30 19.74
CA ARG A 109 -27.49 -18.56 20.09
C ARG A 109 -26.60 -17.54 19.38
N ARG A 110 -25.62 -16.95 20.07
CA ARG A 110 -24.69 -15.94 19.54
C ARG A 110 -23.28 -16.52 19.47
N THR A 111 -22.57 -16.33 18.36
CA THR A 111 -21.15 -16.70 18.29
C THR A 111 -20.26 -15.73 19.06
N ALA A 112 -19.08 -16.21 19.46
CA ALA A 112 -17.97 -15.32 19.77
C ALA A 112 -17.68 -14.34 18.60
N ALA A 113 -17.05 -13.21 18.92
CA ALA A 113 -16.68 -12.17 17.95
C ALA A 113 -15.64 -12.70 16.94
N LEU A 114 -16.04 -12.91 15.70
CA LEU A 114 -15.18 -13.30 14.58
C LEU A 114 -14.61 -12.06 13.89
N ARG A 115 -13.28 -11.99 13.75
CA ARG A 115 -12.56 -10.94 13.02
C ARG A 115 -12.12 -11.44 11.65
N LEU A 116 -12.11 -10.55 10.66
CA LEU A 116 -11.41 -10.78 9.40
C LEU A 116 -10.07 -10.07 9.42
N VAL A 117 -9.00 -10.76 9.06
CA VAL A 117 -7.62 -10.27 9.19
C VAL A 117 -6.90 -10.32 7.84
N ALA A 118 -5.95 -9.40 7.65
CA ALA A 118 -5.21 -9.28 6.39
C ALA A 118 -4.11 -10.33 6.24
N ASP A 119 -3.34 -10.52 7.32
CA ASP A 119 -2.08 -11.26 7.30
C ASP A 119 -2.15 -12.58 8.10
N GLU A 120 -1.10 -13.38 7.91
CA GLU A 120 -0.96 -14.69 8.53
C GLU A 120 -0.49 -14.62 9.99
N LEU A 121 0.16 -13.51 10.39
CA LEU A 121 0.69 -13.31 11.74
C LEU A 121 -0.46 -13.14 12.74
N GLU A 122 -1.41 -12.27 12.42
CA GLU A 122 -2.61 -12.08 13.21
C GLU A 122 -3.49 -13.34 13.22
N ARG A 123 -3.63 -13.99 12.06
CA ARG A 123 -4.39 -15.24 11.93
C ARG A 123 -3.85 -16.38 12.80
N ARG A 124 -2.52 -16.46 12.99
CA ARG A 124 -1.84 -17.49 13.79
C ARG A 124 -1.62 -17.12 15.25
N HIS A 125 -1.96 -15.90 15.67
CA HIS A 125 -1.78 -15.51 17.06
C HIS A 125 -2.66 -16.39 17.98
N PRO A 126 -2.13 -17.01 19.07
CA PRO A 126 -2.88 -18.00 19.85
C PRO A 126 -4.21 -17.51 20.42
N ALA A 127 -4.29 -16.22 20.79
CA ALA A 127 -5.51 -15.60 21.27
C ALA A 127 -6.50 -15.19 20.16
N LEU A 128 -6.15 -15.38 18.90
CA LEU A 128 -6.96 -15.07 17.71
C LEU A 128 -7.30 -16.31 16.88
N GLU A 129 -6.51 -17.40 16.96
CA GLU A 129 -6.60 -18.59 16.09
C GLU A 129 -8.01 -19.20 15.92
N ARG A 130 -8.90 -19.02 16.91
CA ARG A 130 -10.28 -19.56 16.98
C ARG A 130 -11.37 -18.53 16.72
N ARG A 131 -10.98 -17.27 16.49
CA ARG A 131 -11.86 -16.12 16.34
C ARG A 131 -11.39 -15.12 15.28
N SER A 132 -10.48 -15.53 14.40
CA SER A 132 -10.06 -14.79 13.22
C SER A 132 -10.07 -15.68 11.97
N LEU A 133 -10.29 -15.07 10.81
CA LEU A 133 -10.10 -15.67 9.49
C LEU A 133 -9.35 -14.70 8.59
N ARG A 134 -8.38 -15.19 7.83
CA ARG A 134 -7.74 -14.42 6.78
C ARG A 134 -8.74 -14.12 5.68
N ALA A 135 -8.83 -12.86 5.25
CA ALA A 135 -9.72 -12.44 4.17
C ALA A 135 -9.02 -11.48 3.19
N GLU A 136 -9.73 -11.14 2.12
CA GLU A 136 -9.24 -10.31 1.01
C GLU A 136 -10.39 -9.39 0.58
N LEU A 137 -10.08 -8.12 0.29
CA LEU A 137 -11.06 -7.14 -0.16
C LEU A 137 -11.68 -7.56 -1.51
N GLY A 138 -12.99 -7.38 -1.67
CA GLY A 138 -13.75 -7.92 -2.81
C GLY A 138 -14.03 -9.43 -2.70
N GLY A 139 -13.48 -10.09 -1.69
CA GLY A 139 -13.78 -11.48 -1.33
C GLY A 139 -15.12 -11.66 -0.63
N LYS A 140 -15.28 -12.82 0.03
CA LYS A 140 -16.53 -13.22 0.69
C LYS A 140 -16.26 -13.95 2.01
N LEU A 141 -17.11 -13.72 2.99
CA LEU A 141 -17.25 -14.53 4.20
C LEU A 141 -18.53 -15.36 4.10
N ARG A 142 -18.43 -16.68 4.24
CA ARG A 142 -19.57 -17.61 4.17
C ARG A 142 -19.71 -18.39 5.47
N LEU A 143 -20.90 -18.34 6.07
CA LEU A 143 -21.27 -19.20 7.18
C LEU A 143 -22.01 -20.43 6.63
N THR A 144 -21.63 -21.62 7.09
CA THR A 144 -22.23 -22.90 6.68
C THR A 144 -22.53 -23.77 7.89
N SER A 145 -23.53 -24.65 7.79
CA SER A 145 -23.77 -25.75 8.75
C SER A 145 -24.27 -26.98 8.01
N ALA A 146 -23.76 -28.17 8.38
CA ALA A 146 -24.05 -29.44 7.71
C ALA A 146 -23.94 -29.38 6.15
N GLY A 147 -22.97 -28.61 5.64
CA GLY A 147 -22.76 -28.38 4.20
C GLY A 147 -23.72 -27.38 3.53
N ARG A 148 -24.74 -26.87 4.23
CA ARG A 148 -25.65 -25.83 3.74
C ARG A 148 -25.08 -24.44 4.04
N THR A 149 -25.05 -23.56 3.04
CA THR A 149 -24.83 -22.12 3.27
C THR A 149 -25.98 -21.53 4.10
N LEU A 150 -25.64 -20.80 5.15
CA LEU A 150 -26.59 -20.09 6.01
C LEU A 150 -26.60 -18.58 5.69
N LEU A 151 -25.41 -18.02 5.48
CA LEU A 151 -25.20 -16.61 5.21
C LEU A 151 -23.94 -16.43 4.34
N GLU A 152 -23.95 -15.44 3.46
CA GLU A 152 -22.77 -15.01 2.70
C GLU A 152 -22.71 -13.48 2.70
N LEU A 153 -21.58 -12.93 3.13
CA LEU A 153 -21.30 -11.49 3.20
C LEU A 153 -20.15 -11.14 2.24
N PRO A 154 -20.26 -10.06 1.44
CA PRO A 154 -19.12 -9.51 0.74
C PRO A 154 -18.11 -8.91 1.72
N VAL A 155 -16.82 -9.01 1.41
CA VAL A 155 -15.75 -8.30 2.13
C VAL A 155 -15.50 -6.97 1.43
N THR A 156 -15.81 -5.87 2.11
CA THR A 156 -15.79 -4.50 1.56
C THR A 156 -14.86 -3.59 2.35
N GLY A 157 -14.76 -2.33 1.92
CA GLY A 157 -14.18 -1.28 2.77
C GLY A 157 -15.07 -0.97 3.99
N PRO A 158 -14.59 -0.08 4.88
CA PRO A 158 -15.26 0.25 6.13
C PRO A 158 -16.65 0.86 5.87
N ASN A 159 -17.63 0.51 6.72
CA ASN A 159 -19.04 0.91 6.59
C ASN A 159 -19.70 0.50 5.25
N GLY A 160 -19.16 -0.50 4.54
CA GLY A 160 -19.71 -0.92 3.25
C GLY A 160 -19.28 -0.04 2.08
N SER A 161 -18.22 0.76 2.25
CA SER A 161 -17.70 1.63 1.20
C SER A 161 -17.30 0.84 -0.05
N PRO A 162 -17.46 1.44 -1.26
CA PRO A 162 -17.01 0.82 -2.50
C PRO A 162 -15.50 0.63 -2.47
N SER A 163 -15.02 -0.46 -3.08
CA SER A 163 -13.58 -0.65 -3.25
C SER A 163 -12.97 0.41 -4.15
N LEU A 164 -11.83 0.93 -3.73
CA LEU A 164 -10.93 1.74 -4.53
C LEU A 164 -9.78 0.88 -5.05
N GLU A 165 -9.10 1.37 -6.09
CA GLU A 165 -7.92 0.80 -6.70
C GLU A 165 -6.82 1.87 -6.75
N ALA A 166 -5.65 1.56 -6.21
CA ALA A 166 -4.39 2.25 -6.51
C ALA A 166 -3.61 1.41 -7.54
N ARG A 167 -3.05 2.07 -8.55
CA ARG A 167 -2.28 1.42 -9.63
C ARG A 167 -0.82 1.71 -9.45
N LEU A 168 0.00 0.67 -9.49
CA LEU A 168 1.45 0.77 -9.31
C LEU A 168 2.18 0.29 -10.56
N ARG A 169 3.20 1.02 -10.97
CA ARG A 169 4.17 0.57 -11.97
C ARG A 169 5.49 0.29 -11.27
N VAL A 170 5.89 -0.98 -11.22
CA VAL A 170 7.00 -1.40 -10.36
C VAL A 170 8.28 -1.65 -11.17
N LEU A 171 9.35 -1.00 -10.72
CA LEU A 171 10.67 -0.98 -11.36
C LEU A 171 11.69 -1.50 -10.35
N VAL A 172 12.19 -2.71 -10.55
CA VAL A 172 13.30 -3.27 -9.76
C VAL A 172 14.61 -2.92 -10.45
N LEU A 173 15.40 -2.06 -9.81
CA LEU A 173 16.64 -1.54 -10.35
C LEU A 173 17.77 -2.56 -10.19
N ARG A 174 18.75 -2.51 -11.09
CA ARG A 174 20.07 -3.14 -10.90
C ARG A 174 21.05 -2.08 -10.40
N ALA A 175 22.06 -2.49 -9.64
CA ALA A 175 23.13 -1.58 -9.20
C ALA A 175 23.94 -1.01 -10.39
N TYR A 176 24.08 -1.79 -11.46
CA TYR A 176 24.78 -1.42 -12.69
C TYR A 176 24.14 -2.15 -13.90
N PRO A 177 24.31 -1.65 -15.13
CA PRO A 177 23.69 -2.23 -16.31
C PRO A 177 24.01 -3.73 -16.51
N ARG A 178 22.97 -4.55 -16.67
CA ARG A 178 23.01 -6.03 -16.77
C ARG A 178 23.57 -6.74 -15.52
N GLY A 179 23.61 -6.08 -14.36
CA GLY A 179 23.92 -6.70 -13.07
C GLY A 179 22.82 -7.60 -12.51
N ALA A 180 22.94 -7.97 -11.25
CA ALA A 180 21.83 -8.58 -10.52
C ALA A 180 20.75 -7.52 -10.20
N PRO A 181 19.45 -7.89 -10.14
CA PRO A 181 18.42 -7.02 -9.58
C PRO A 181 18.65 -6.78 -8.08
N ALA A 182 18.18 -5.64 -7.57
CA ALA A 182 18.26 -5.25 -6.16
C ALA A 182 17.76 -6.34 -5.18
N VAL A 183 16.74 -7.11 -5.60
CA VAL A 183 16.13 -8.18 -4.80
C VAL A 183 15.93 -9.46 -5.62
N GLY A 184 15.86 -10.62 -4.93
CA GLY A 184 15.51 -11.91 -5.54
C GLY A 184 16.59 -12.56 -6.44
N GLY A 185 17.73 -11.91 -6.67
CA GLY A 185 18.93 -12.45 -7.33
C GLY A 185 18.81 -12.77 -8.83
N THR A 186 17.60 -12.94 -9.34
CA THR A 186 17.25 -13.14 -10.76
C THR A 186 16.00 -12.35 -11.09
N ASP A 187 15.79 -12.01 -12.36
CA ASP A 187 14.64 -11.19 -12.77
C ASP A 187 13.27 -11.84 -12.46
N ALA A 188 13.20 -13.18 -12.44
CA ALA A 188 12.01 -13.92 -12.01
C ALA A 188 11.84 -13.89 -10.49
N GLY A 189 12.94 -14.06 -9.74
CA GLY A 189 12.94 -13.94 -8.27
C GLY A 189 12.57 -12.54 -7.81
N ALA A 190 13.06 -11.50 -8.50
CA ALA A 190 12.76 -10.09 -8.24
C ALA A 190 11.25 -9.81 -8.31
N ARG A 191 10.59 -10.23 -9.40
CA ARG A 191 9.13 -10.14 -9.56
C ARG A 191 8.39 -10.86 -8.45
N GLN A 192 8.78 -12.10 -8.15
CA GLN A 192 8.13 -12.90 -7.12
C GLN A 192 8.31 -12.32 -5.70
N VAL A 193 9.41 -11.61 -5.44
CA VAL A 193 9.64 -10.87 -4.19
C VAL A 193 8.70 -9.65 -4.11
N VAL A 194 8.66 -8.83 -5.16
CA VAL A 194 7.78 -7.65 -5.26
C VAL A 194 6.30 -8.02 -5.15
N GLU A 195 5.86 -9.09 -5.81
CA GLU A 195 4.47 -9.58 -5.73
C GLU A 195 4.05 -9.93 -4.29
N ARG A 196 4.98 -10.43 -3.46
CA ARG A 196 4.72 -10.68 -2.03
C ARG A 196 4.62 -9.40 -1.23
N GLU A 197 5.46 -8.41 -1.52
CA GLU A 197 5.41 -7.12 -0.83
C GLU A 197 4.13 -6.34 -1.17
N LEU A 198 3.76 -6.29 -2.45
CA LEU A 198 2.47 -5.77 -2.91
C LEU A 198 1.29 -6.44 -2.21
N ALA A 199 1.33 -7.78 -2.05
CA ALA A 199 0.28 -8.52 -1.36
C ALA A 199 0.22 -8.21 0.15
N THR A 200 1.37 -7.95 0.79
CA THR A 200 1.45 -7.48 2.18
C THR A 200 0.84 -6.09 2.32
N ALA A 201 1.26 -5.13 1.49
CA ALA A 201 0.75 -3.77 1.52
C ALA A 201 -0.74 -3.68 1.17
N ALA A 202 -1.20 -4.47 0.20
CA ALA A 202 -2.62 -4.58 -0.14
C ALA A 202 -3.46 -5.13 1.02
N GLY A 203 -2.89 -6.02 1.85
CA GLY A 203 -3.53 -6.49 3.07
C GLY A 203 -3.80 -5.37 4.07
N VAL A 204 -2.83 -4.47 4.26
CA VAL A 204 -3.00 -3.29 5.14
C VAL A 204 -4.03 -2.34 4.55
N TRP A 205 -3.85 -1.91 3.31
CA TRP A 205 -4.71 -0.91 2.64
C TRP A 205 -6.16 -1.39 2.40
N ALA A 206 -6.39 -2.70 2.37
CA ALA A 206 -7.72 -3.28 2.35
C ALA A 206 -8.57 -2.94 3.60
N GLN A 207 -7.96 -2.57 4.74
CA GLN A 207 -8.65 -2.02 5.92
C GLN A 207 -9.43 -0.72 5.60
N CYS A 208 -8.99 0.04 4.60
CA CYS A 208 -9.66 1.25 4.11
C CYS A 208 -10.48 1.01 2.84
N GLY A 209 -10.61 -0.23 2.37
CA GLY A 209 -11.27 -0.52 1.10
C GLY A 209 -10.43 -0.21 -0.13
N VAL A 210 -9.11 -0.07 0.00
CA VAL A 210 -8.19 0.16 -1.12
C VAL A 210 -7.56 -1.17 -1.56
N GLN A 211 -7.62 -1.46 -2.87
CA GLN A 211 -6.89 -2.54 -3.53
C GLN A 211 -5.63 -1.98 -4.18
N LEU A 212 -4.54 -2.74 -4.21
CA LEU A 212 -3.34 -2.41 -4.99
C LEU A 212 -3.28 -3.31 -6.23
N SER A 213 -3.07 -2.73 -7.41
CA SER A 213 -2.84 -3.47 -8.65
C SER A 213 -1.53 -3.04 -9.31
N ALA A 214 -0.69 -4.01 -9.65
CA ALA A 214 0.52 -3.75 -10.45
C ALA A 214 0.15 -3.75 -11.93
N LEU A 215 0.43 -2.64 -12.62
CA LEU A 215 0.30 -2.50 -14.07
C LEU A 215 1.42 -3.26 -14.79
N SER A 216 2.65 -3.15 -14.26
CA SER A 216 3.79 -3.97 -14.64
C SER A 216 4.74 -4.18 -13.45
N VAL A 217 5.55 -5.24 -13.54
CA VAL A 217 6.71 -5.46 -12.66
C VAL A 217 7.91 -5.75 -13.55
N GLU A 218 8.75 -4.76 -13.71
CA GLU A 218 9.88 -4.73 -14.64
C GLU A 218 11.20 -4.74 -13.87
N VAL A 219 12.23 -5.31 -14.50
CA VAL A 219 13.59 -5.34 -13.95
C VAL A 219 14.47 -4.58 -14.92
N VAL A 220 14.99 -3.44 -14.47
CA VAL A 220 15.57 -2.41 -15.33
C VAL A 220 17.01 -2.11 -14.95
N ASP A 221 17.83 -1.85 -15.96
CA ASP A 221 19.16 -1.25 -15.78
C ASP A 221 19.00 0.18 -15.25
N PRO A 222 19.93 0.71 -14.43
CA PRO A 222 19.85 2.09 -13.98
C PRO A 222 19.87 3.05 -15.19
N PRO A 223 19.01 4.07 -15.21
CA PRO A 223 18.94 5.01 -16.33
C PRO A 223 20.26 5.74 -16.48
N ARG A 224 20.71 5.86 -17.73
CA ARG A 224 21.91 6.64 -18.05
C ARG A 224 21.59 8.11 -17.82
N GLY A 225 22.50 8.82 -17.15
CA GLY A 225 22.36 10.22 -16.77
C GLY A 225 21.80 11.09 -17.91
N GLN A 226 20.70 11.78 -17.60
CA GLN A 226 19.86 12.53 -18.54
C GLN A 226 19.32 13.84 -17.91
N LEU A 227 19.73 14.16 -16.68
CA LEU A 227 19.28 15.32 -15.92
C LEU A 227 20.44 16.30 -15.71
N VAL A 228 20.17 17.58 -15.99
CA VAL A 228 21.04 18.71 -15.63
C VAL A 228 20.29 19.57 -14.62
N ALA A 229 20.76 19.62 -13.38
CA ALA A 229 20.15 20.40 -12.31
C ALA A 229 20.84 21.77 -12.21
N VAL A 230 20.10 22.83 -12.49
CA VAL A 230 20.55 24.22 -12.39
C VAL A 230 20.14 24.77 -11.02
N GLY A 231 21.09 25.33 -10.28
CA GLY A 231 20.90 25.76 -8.90
C GLY A 231 20.95 24.64 -7.86
N CYS A 232 21.55 23.49 -8.20
CA CYS A 232 21.48 22.21 -7.48
C CYS A 232 21.88 22.19 -5.99
N ASP A 233 22.64 23.18 -5.49
CA ASP A 233 23.05 23.22 -4.08
C ASP A 233 22.17 24.17 -3.25
N ALA A 234 22.27 25.48 -3.53
CA ALA A 234 21.68 26.54 -2.71
C ALA A 234 20.64 27.38 -3.46
N GLY A 235 20.24 26.99 -4.67
CA GLY A 235 19.21 27.69 -5.46
C GLY A 235 19.52 29.17 -5.68
N LEU A 236 20.79 29.58 -5.69
CA LEU A 236 21.17 30.98 -5.79
C LEU A 236 20.87 31.54 -7.20
N PRO A 237 20.50 32.82 -7.33
CA PRO A 237 20.48 33.47 -8.64
C PRO A 237 21.90 33.54 -9.21
N ALA A 238 21.99 33.62 -10.52
CA ALA A 238 23.23 33.89 -11.24
C ALA A 238 23.86 35.22 -10.80
N ALA A 239 25.19 35.25 -10.65
CA ALA A 239 25.97 36.46 -10.48
C ALA A 239 26.36 37.08 -11.84
N GLY A 240 26.20 36.31 -12.92
CA GLY A 240 26.63 36.68 -14.26
C GLY A 240 27.98 36.05 -14.59
N GLY A 241 28.12 35.63 -15.85
CA GLY A 241 29.21 34.79 -16.29
C GLY A 241 28.75 33.88 -17.41
N THR A 242 29.30 32.67 -17.49
CA THR A 242 29.03 31.76 -18.59
C THR A 242 29.10 30.31 -18.14
N VAL A 243 28.07 29.53 -18.44
CA VAL A 243 28.10 28.07 -18.28
C VAL A 243 28.29 27.42 -19.64
N THR A 244 29.26 26.51 -19.74
CA THR A 244 29.64 25.83 -20.98
C THR A 244 29.38 24.32 -20.83
N PHE A 245 28.73 23.75 -21.83
CA PHE A 245 28.32 22.35 -21.89
C PHE A 245 28.90 21.66 -23.12
N SER A 246 29.12 20.36 -23.02
CA SER A 246 29.61 19.52 -24.12
C SER A 246 28.80 18.25 -24.25
N GLN A 247 28.36 17.92 -25.47
CA GLN A 247 27.59 16.71 -25.78
C GLN A 247 28.12 16.10 -27.07
N GLY A 248 28.94 15.05 -26.95
CA GLY A 248 29.70 14.53 -28.08
C GLY A 248 30.66 15.61 -28.64
N SER A 249 30.54 15.92 -29.93
CA SER A 249 31.32 16.97 -30.60
C SER A 249 30.68 18.37 -30.52
N LYS A 250 29.47 18.50 -29.98
CA LYS A 250 28.81 19.82 -29.81
C LYS A 250 29.26 20.45 -28.50
N GLN A 251 29.53 21.75 -28.54
CA GLN A 251 29.58 22.60 -27.34
C GLN A 251 28.43 23.61 -27.40
N ALA A 252 27.79 23.84 -26.26
CA ALA A 252 26.78 24.89 -26.07
C ALA A 252 27.27 25.82 -24.95
N GLN A 253 27.03 27.12 -25.12
CA GLN A 253 27.50 28.14 -24.19
C GLN A 253 26.35 29.08 -23.83
N VAL A 254 26.04 29.19 -22.54
CA VAL A 254 24.93 30.01 -22.02
C VAL A 254 25.51 31.12 -21.16
N GLN A 255 25.41 32.35 -21.64
CA GLN A 255 25.75 33.56 -20.87
C GLN A 255 24.69 33.76 -19.78
N THR A 256 25.07 33.79 -18.51
CA THR A 256 24.18 34.09 -17.38
C THR A 256 24.18 35.59 -17.08
N ARG A 257 23.09 36.10 -16.50
CA ARG A 257 22.98 37.52 -16.08
C ARG A 257 22.82 37.61 -14.57
N ALA A 258 23.39 38.66 -13.97
CA ALA A 258 23.21 38.95 -12.56
C ALA A 258 21.72 39.04 -12.18
N GLY A 259 21.30 38.29 -11.16
CA GLY A 259 19.92 38.21 -10.68
C GLY A 259 19.01 37.25 -11.47
N GLU A 260 19.53 36.53 -12.46
CA GLU A 260 18.73 35.56 -13.24
C GLU A 260 18.45 34.28 -12.44
N SER A 261 17.22 33.76 -12.52
CA SER A 261 16.82 32.55 -11.81
C SER A 261 17.33 31.26 -12.46
N PRO A 262 17.49 30.16 -11.69
CA PRO A 262 17.84 28.84 -12.23
C PRO A 262 16.96 28.40 -13.39
N LEU A 263 15.63 28.59 -13.30
CA LEU A 263 14.68 28.27 -14.37
C LEU A 263 14.94 29.02 -15.68
N SER A 264 15.30 30.30 -15.61
CA SER A 264 15.60 31.09 -16.82
C SER A 264 16.85 30.59 -17.53
N VAL A 265 17.89 30.24 -16.75
CA VAL A 265 19.13 29.65 -17.29
C VAL A 265 18.88 28.25 -17.85
N ALA A 266 18.10 27.41 -17.16
CA ALA A 266 17.75 26.06 -17.63
C ALA A 266 16.99 26.06 -18.97
N ARG A 267 16.05 27.01 -19.16
CA ARG A 267 15.34 27.19 -20.44
C ARG A 267 16.30 27.59 -21.57
N ARG A 268 17.16 28.58 -21.34
CA ARG A 268 18.14 29.01 -22.36
C ARG A 268 19.20 27.95 -22.65
N LEU A 269 19.48 27.05 -21.70
CA LEU A 269 20.31 25.87 -21.90
C LEU A 269 19.63 24.82 -22.80
N ALA A 270 18.34 24.55 -22.57
CA ALA A 270 17.56 23.66 -23.43
C ALA A 270 17.57 24.15 -24.89
N ASP A 271 17.32 25.45 -25.09
CA ASP A 271 17.36 26.11 -26.40
C ASP A 271 18.76 26.01 -27.04
N ALA A 272 19.82 26.29 -26.28
CA ALA A 272 21.20 26.29 -26.78
C ALA A 272 21.74 24.89 -27.15
N LEU A 273 21.29 23.85 -26.45
CA LEU A 273 21.66 22.46 -26.78
C LEU A 273 20.88 21.94 -28.02
N GLY A 274 19.70 22.50 -28.31
CA GLY A 274 18.88 22.12 -29.46
C GLY A 274 18.42 20.65 -29.41
N VAL A 275 18.15 20.16 -28.19
CA VAL A 275 17.79 18.77 -27.88
C VAL A 275 16.32 18.67 -27.47
N ALA A 276 15.68 17.56 -27.78
CA ALA A 276 14.34 17.27 -27.28
C ALA A 276 14.41 17.01 -25.77
N GLY A 277 13.95 17.99 -24.98
CA GLY A 277 14.00 17.95 -23.53
C GLY A 277 12.79 18.62 -22.89
N SER A 278 12.77 18.65 -21.56
CA SER A 278 11.76 19.31 -20.77
C SER A 278 12.41 19.99 -19.57
N VAL A 279 11.99 21.22 -19.26
CA VAL A 279 12.50 21.99 -18.13
C VAL A 279 11.43 22.02 -17.05
N PHE A 280 11.80 21.59 -15.86
CA PHE A 280 10.95 21.54 -14.68
C PHE A 280 11.49 22.54 -13.65
N GLU A 281 10.59 23.33 -13.05
CA GLU A 281 10.91 24.13 -11.85
C GLU A 281 10.62 23.26 -10.64
N ASN A 282 11.57 23.15 -9.72
CA ASN A 282 11.41 22.42 -8.47
C ASN A 282 10.90 23.38 -7.39
N GLN A 283 10.25 22.88 -6.33
CA GLN A 283 10.01 23.73 -5.17
C GLN A 283 11.34 24.17 -4.53
N ARG A 284 11.33 25.30 -3.83
CA ARG A 284 12.48 25.77 -3.07
C ARG A 284 12.60 24.97 -1.78
N SER A 285 13.72 24.27 -1.57
CA SER A 285 14.02 23.58 -0.31
C SER A 285 14.21 24.57 0.86
N ALA A 286 14.32 24.07 2.09
CA ALA A 286 14.57 24.92 3.26
C ALA A 286 15.92 25.67 3.17
N ALA A 287 16.92 25.08 2.50
CA ALA A 287 18.28 25.63 2.36
C ALA A 287 18.46 26.51 1.11
N GLU A 288 17.57 26.43 0.12
CA GLU A 288 17.69 27.16 -1.15
C GLU A 288 17.20 28.62 -1.06
N ALA A 289 17.82 29.52 -1.82
CA ALA A 289 17.38 30.91 -1.95
C ALA A 289 16.22 31.09 -2.95
N LEU A 290 16.24 30.35 -4.06
CA LEU A 290 15.22 30.31 -5.11
C LEU A 290 14.96 28.84 -5.52
N PRO A 291 13.81 28.54 -6.15
CA PRO A 291 13.59 27.31 -6.90
C PRO A 291 14.78 26.89 -7.78
N SER A 292 15.26 25.66 -7.62
CA SER A 292 16.13 25.00 -8.60
C SER A 292 15.34 24.56 -9.83
N ALA A 293 16.04 24.22 -10.91
CA ALA A 293 15.39 23.76 -12.14
C ALA A 293 16.13 22.58 -12.78
N ASP A 294 15.37 21.56 -13.20
CA ASP A 294 15.90 20.41 -13.91
C ASP A 294 15.68 20.56 -15.41
N LEU A 295 16.74 20.34 -16.20
CA LEU A 295 16.63 20.07 -17.63
C LEU A 295 16.77 18.56 -17.86
N TRP A 296 15.66 17.92 -18.22
CA TRP A 296 15.61 16.51 -18.62
C TRP A 296 15.79 16.35 -20.13
N LEU A 297 16.67 15.44 -20.55
CA LEU A 297 17.08 15.25 -21.94
C LEU A 297 16.68 13.88 -22.47
N ARG A 298 15.54 13.81 -23.16
CA ARG A 298 14.93 12.53 -23.52
C ARG A 298 15.75 11.79 -24.60
N GLY A 299 16.34 10.66 -24.23
CA GLY A 299 16.99 9.74 -25.17
C GLY A 299 18.35 10.22 -25.72
N ALA A 300 18.95 11.23 -25.10
CA ALA A 300 20.31 11.69 -25.38
C ALA A 300 21.19 11.50 -24.14
N ALA A 301 22.50 11.27 -24.32
CA ALA A 301 23.42 11.28 -23.18
C ALA A 301 23.45 12.67 -22.54
N ALA A 302 23.48 12.77 -21.21
CA ALA A 302 23.62 14.07 -20.54
C ALA A 302 24.87 14.83 -21.06
N PRO A 303 24.76 16.15 -21.27
CA PRO A 303 25.91 16.98 -21.56
C PRO A 303 26.79 17.06 -20.32
N ARG A 304 28.10 17.09 -20.52
CA ARG A 304 29.05 17.38 -19.44
C ARG A 304 29.19 18.89 -19.31
N VAL A 305 29.13 19.42 -18.08
CA VAL A 305 29.59 20.79 -17.80
C VAL A 305 31.08 20.83 -18.09
N ALA A 306 31.46 21.59 -19.12
CA ALA A 306 32.83 21.82 -19.52
C ALA A 306 33.49 22.95 -18.70
N GLY A 307 32.67 23.78 -18.04
CA GLY A 307 33.09 24.80 -17.08
C GLY A 307 32.00 25.83 -16.83
N SER A 308 31.99 26.42 -15.62
CA SER A 308 31.21 27.63 -15.30
C SER A 308 32.16 28.75 -14.89
N SER A 309 31.89 29.96 -15.38
CA SER A 309 32.48 31.20 -14.85
C SER A 309 31.47 32.03 -14.04
N ASP A 310 30.23 31.55 -13.87
CA ASP A 310 29.29 32.13 -12.90
C ASP A 310 29.62 31.59 -11.50
N PRO A 311 30.00 32.45 -10.53
CA PRO A 311 30.45 32.02 -9.20
C PRO A 311 29.32 31.68 -8.22
N SER A 312 28.04 31.95 -8.55
CA SER A 312 26.92 31.68 -7.64
C SER A 312 25.90 30.69 -8.17
N LEU A 313 25.81 30.45 -9.48
CA LEU A 313 24.90 29.47 -10.04
C LEU A 313 25.59 28.11 -10.27
N PRO A 314 25.49 27.14 -9.33
CA PRO A 314 25.97 25.79 -9.59
C PRO A 314 25.10 25.12 -10.65
N VAL A 315 25.74 24.31 -11.50
CA VAL A 315 25.03 23.42 -12.43
C VAL A 315 25.63 22.02 -12.32
N CYS A 316 24.80 21.10 -11.84
CA CYS A 316 25.14 19.71 -11.67
C CYS A 316 24.65 18.91 -12.87
N VAL A 317 25.41 17.88 -13.26
CA VAL A 317 24.99 16.87 -14.22
C VAL A 317 24.91 15.57 -13.46
N THR A 318 23.71 15.00 -13.35
CA THR A 318 23.53 13.79 -12.55
C THR A 318 23.72 12.56 -13.42
N GLU A 319 24.79 11.82 -13.15
CA GLU A 319 24.90 10.41 -13.50
C GLU A 319 24.42 9.60 -12.28
N LEU A 320 23.50 8.65 -12.48
CA LEU A 320 22.97 7.77 -11.44
C LEU A 320 23.92 6.57 -11.27
N ASP A 321 24.51 6.41 -10.08
CA ASP A 321 25.34 5.26 -9.74
C ASP A 321 24.76 4.57 -8.49
N LEU A 322 24.15 3.40 -8.68
CA LEU A 322 23.51 2.66 -7.58
C LEU A 322 24.47 1.67 -6.90
N SER A 323 25.80 1.84 -7.02
CA SER A 323 26.81 0.95 -6.45
C SER A 323 27.22 1.33 -5.02
N ASP A 324 27.41 2.61 -4.74
CA ASP A 324 27.54 3.19 -3.39
C ASP A 324 26.18 3.42 -2.72
N GLY A 325 25.13 3.72 -3.51
CA GLY A 325 23.73 3.73 -3.06
C GLY A 325 22.99 4.94 -3.61
N LEU A 326 21.65 4.93 -3.54
CA LEU A 326 20.89 6.11 -3.93
C LEU A 326 21.07 7.22 -2.89
N SER A 327 21.54 8.40 -3.33
CA SER A 327 21.56 9.63 -2.53
C SER A 327 20.13 10.02 -2.18
N HIS A 328 19.78 10.03 -0.90
CA HIS A 328 18.41 10.22 -0.42
C HIS A 328 18.19 11.59 0.22
N PHE A 329 16.94 12.05 0.30
CA PHE A 329 16.64 13.36 0.87
C PHE A 329 16.63 13.36 2.40
N GLY A 330 16.69 14.57 2.99
CA GLY A 330 16.38 14.83 4.39
C GLY A 330 15.13 15.71 4.55
N ASP A 331 14.82 16.06 5.79
CA ASP A 331 13.60 16.83 6.12
C ASP A 331 13.55 18.21 5.44
N GLY A 332 14.72 18.77 5.09
CA GLY A 332 14.84 20.08 4.46
C GLY A 332 14.52 20.11 2.96
N ASP A 333 14.59 18.96 2.28
CA ASP A 333 14.46 18.81 0.83
C ASP A 333 13.52 17.68 0.37
N ALA A 334 12.85 16.99 1.30
CA ALA A 334 11.84 15.93 1.04
C ALA A 334 10.74 16.27 0.02
N PHE A 335 10.37 17.55 -0.13
CA PHE A 335 9.39 18.00 -1.13
C PHE A 335 9.92 17.98 -2.58
N VAL A 336 11.25 17.90 -2.73
CA VAL A 336 12.00 18.08 -3.98
C VAL A 336 12.80 16.83 -4.35
N GLY A 337 13.41 16.16 -3.36
CA GLY A 337 14.36 15.07 -3.58
C GLY A 337 15.74 15.56 -4.02
N THR A 338 16.75 14.71 -3.89
CA THR A 338 18.10 14.94 -4.37
C THR A 338 18.15 15.02 -5.91
N PRO A 339 19.20 15.63 -6.50
CA PRO A 339 19.38 15.59 -7.96
C PRO A 339 19.46 14.17 -8.54
N GLU A 340 19.83 13.17 -7.74
CA GLU A 340 19.94 11.76 -8.17
C GLU A 340 18.60 11.06 -8.19
N GLU A 341 17.78 11.25 -7.15
CA GLU A 341 16.41 10.78 -7.11
C GLU A 341 15.59 11.37 -8.26
N ARG A 342 15.67 12.69 -8.47
CA ARG A 342 14.97 13.34 -9.59
C ARG A 342 15.45 12.79 -10.94
N ALA A 343 16.72 12.40 -11.07
CA ALA A 343 17.24 11.77 -12.29
C ALA A 343 16.68 10.34 -12.49
N LEU A 344 16.52 9.57 -11.41
CA LEU A 344 15.86 8.25 -11.43
C LEU A 344 14.36 8.38 -11.75
N LEU A 345 13.64 9.24 -11.03
CA LEU A 345 12.20 9.44 -11.13
C LEU A 345 11.79 9.92 -12.52
N ARG A 346 12.41 11.01 -13.03
CA ARG A 346 12.14 11.55 -14.37
C ARG A 346 12.56 10.62 -15.51
N ALA A 347 13.43 9.64 -15.26
CA ALA A 347 13.79 8.65 -16.28
C ALA A 347 12.66 7.68 -16.63
N TYR A 348 11.74 7.46 -15.68
CA TYR A 348 10.64 6.51 -15.83
C TYR A 348 9.26 7.15 -15.77
N ASP A 349 9.11 8.37 -15.27
CA ASP A 349 7.86 9.15 -15.29
C ASP A 349 7.10 9.00 -16.62
N ASP A 350 5.87 8.49 -16.56
CA ASP A 350 4.97 8.32 -17.70
C ASP A 350 3.95 9.47 -17.85
N GLY A 351 3.91 10.38 -16.87
CA GLY A 351 3.04 11.54 -16.82
C GLY A 351 1.59 11.25 -16.42
N ASP A 352 1.23 10.03 -15.99
CA ASP A 352 -0.11 9.74 -15.44
C ASP A 352 -0.16 10.01 -13.92
N PRO A 353 -0.77 11.12 -13.45
CA PRO A 353 -0.83 11.47 -12.02
C PRO A 353 -1.71 10.53 -11.19
N SER A 354 -2.24 9.45 -11.78
CA SER A 354 -3.03 8.42 -11.10
C SER A 354 -2.33 7.07 -10.94
N THR A 355 -1.12 6.94 -11.48
CA THR A 355 -0.23 5.82 -11.22
C THR A 355 0.72 6.22 -10.09
N VAL A 356 1.15 5.24 -9.29
CA VAL A 356 2.27 5.38 -8.37
C VAL A 356 3.46 4.61 -8.95
N GLU A 357 4.57 5.28 -9.21
CA GLU A 357 5.82 4.57 -9.50
C GLU A 357 6.35 3.93 -8.21
N LEU A 358 6.69 2.64 -8.27
CA LEU A 358 7.40 1.95 -7.18
C LEU A 358 8.78 1.54 -7.66
N PHE A 359 9.82 2.17 -7.12
CA PHE A 359 11.21 1.83 -7.35
C PHE A 359 11.71 0.90 -6.25
N VAL A 360 12.39 -0.19 -6.63
CA VAL A 360 13.12 -1.05 -5.68
C VAL A 360 14.61 -0.94 -6.00
N VAL A 361 15.34 -0.20 -5.17
CA VAL A 361 16.78 0.11 -5.35
C VAL A 361 17.67 -0.82 -4.52
N PRO A 362 18.96 -0.99 -4.87
CA PRO A 362 19.87 -1.88 -4.15
C PRO A 362 20.08 -1.50 -2.68
N ARG A 363 20.14 -0.20 -2.39
CA ARG A 363 20.19 0.44 -1.06
C ARG A 363 20.10 1.97 -1.24
N PHE A 364 19.77 2.68 -0.17
CA PHE A 364 20.14 4.09 -0.03
C PHE A 364 21.61 4.22 0.39
N GLU A 365 22.17 5.43 0.30
CA GLU A 365 23.53 5.73 0.76
C GLU A 365 23.65 5.54 2.29
N SER A 366 22.69 6.09 3.06
CA SER A 366 22.53 5.82 4.49
C SER A 366 21.85 4.48 4.76
N SER A 367 22.21 3.82 5.87
CA SER A 367 21.56 2.61 6.36
C SER A 367 20.35 2.87 7.26
N GLU A 368 20.06 4.13 7.60
CA GLU A 368 18.94 4.49 8.48
C GLU A 368 17.61 4.59 7.73
N ARG A 369 17.67 4.82 6.40
CA ARG A 369 16.50 4.88 5.53
C ARG A 369 16.30 3.56 4.80
N ILE A 370 15.03 3.11 4.69
CA ILE A 370 14.64 1.89 3.97
C ILE A 370 13.49 2.10 2.97
N GLY A 371 12.74 3.20 3.09
CA GLY A 371 11.70 3.62 2.17
C GLY A 371 11.54 5.14 2.17
N GLU A 372 11.19 5.74 1.04
CA GLU A 372 10.87 7.17 0.90
C GLU A 372 9.75 7.40 -0.14
N SER A 373 9.06 8.53 -0.03
CA SER A 373 7.85 8.84 -0.81
C SER A 373 7.83 10.26 -1.38
N PHE A 374 7.48 10.35 -2.67
CA PHE A 374 7.23 11.60 -3.39
C PHE A 374 5.74 11.81 -3.54
N ILE A 375 5.25 12.99 -3.14
CA ILE A 375 3.81 13.28 -3.07
C ILE A 375 3.46 14.38 -4.09
N ALA A 376 2.90 14.03 -5.24
CA ALA A 376 2.50 15.03 -6.24
C ALA A 376 1.49 16.06 -5.69
N ALA A 377 0.64 15.64 -4.74
CA ALA A 377 -0.39 16.49 -4.12
C ALA A 377 0.16 17.66 -3.27
N THR A 378 1.43 17.65 -2.87
CA THR A 378 2.07 18.80 -2.20
C THR A 378 2.62 19.84 -3.18
N GLY A 379 2.38 19.65 -4.49
CA GLY A 379 2.86 20.53 -5.56
C GLY A 379 4.29 20.25 -5.99
N SER A 380 4.82 19.04 -5.71
CA SER A 380 6.12 18.61 -6.22
C SER A 380 6.14 18.63 -7.76
N SER A 381 7.33 18.75 -8.35
CA SER A 381 7.54 18.71 -9.81
C SER A 381 7.63 17.29 -10.36
N LEU A 382 7.31 16.29 -9.54
CA LEU A 382 7.39 14.85 -9.78
C LEU A 382 5.99 14.22 -9.65
N THR A 383 5.78 13.07 -10.30
CA THR A 383 4.62 12.20 -10.03
C THR A 383 4.70 11.59 -8.64
N SER A 384 3.59 10.99 -8.19
CA SER A 384 3.57 10.27 -6.92
C SER A 384 4.39 9.00 -7.04
N ALA A 385 5.43 8.84 -6.21
CA ALA A 385 6.34 7.72 -6.29
C ALA A 385 6.73 7.22 -4.90
N VAL A 386 7.14 5.96 -4.84
CA VAL A 386 7.72 5.30 -3.67
C VAL A 386 9.05 4.70 -4.07
N VAL A 387 10.08 4.92 -3.26
CA VAL A 387 11.40 4.28 -3.41
C VAL A 387 11.63 3.39 -2.20
N LEU A 388 11.84 2.09 -2.43
CA LEU A 388 12.20 1.14 -1.38
C LEU A 388 13.58 0.57 -1.62
N ASP A 389 14.32 0.39 -0.54
CA ASP A 389 15.60 -0.27 -0.54
C ASP A 389 15.45 -1.80 -0.36
N ARG A 390 16.53 -2.57 -0.58
CA ARG A 390 16.46 -4.03 -0.42
C ARG A 390 16.20 -4.48 1.02
N ASN A 391 16.53 -3.66 2.02
CA ASN A 391 16.43 -4.00 3.44
C ASN A 391 14.97 -3.87 3.92
N ALA A 392 14.21 -2.87 3.44
CA ALA A 392 12.75 -2.82 3.58
C ALA A 392 12.09 -4.13 3.13
N ILE A 393 12.46 -4.58 1.93
CA ILE A 393 11.95 -5.82 1.33
C ILE A 393 12.44 -7.08 2.07
N ALA A 394 13.67 -7.07 2.60
CA ALA A 394 14.22 -8.18 3.37
C ALA A 394 13.56 -8.34 4.75
N ALA A 395 13.10 -7.24 5.36
CA ALA A 395 12.25 -7.27 6.55
C ALA A 395 10.84 -7.80 6.23
N GLY A 396 10.30 -7.47 5.05
CA GLY A 396 9.02 -7.97 4.53
C GLY A 396 7.84 -7.59 5.42
N ALA A 397 6.95 -8.54 5.72
CA ALA A 397 5.76 -8.34 6.57
C ALA A 397 6.06 -8.07 8.09
N ARG A 398 7.24 -7.52 8.37
CA ARG A 398 7.68 -6.98 9.66
C ARG A 398 7.91 -5.47 9.63
N SER A 399 8.31 -4.91 8.48
CA SER A 399 8.55 -3.47 8.31
C SER A 399 7.30 -2.73 7.82
N PHE A 400 6.46 -3.38 6.99
CA PHE A 400 5.35 -2.74 6.29
C PHE A 400 5.75 -1.50 5.47
N ALA A 401 7.03 -1.38 5.10
CA ALA A 401 7.60 -0.19 4.45
C ALA A 401 6.78 0.23 3.22
N LEU A 402 6.46 -0.70 2.30
CA LEU A 402 5.62 -0.36 1.14
C LEU A 402 4.24 0.20 1.54
N ALA A 403 3.63 -0.32 2.60
CA ALA A 403 2.34 0.14 3.06
C ALA A 403 2.42 1.54 3.70
N HIS A 404 3.49 1.80 4.46
CA HIS A 404 3.82 3.08 5.09
C HIS A 404 4.08 4.17 4.03
N GLU A 405 4.96 3.89 3.08
CA GLU A 405 5.28 4.81 1.96
C GLU A 405 4.03 5.14 1.12
N LEU A 406 3.23 4.14 0.76
CA LEU A 406 1.95 4.39 0.11
C LEU A 406 0.98 5.22 0.97
N GLY A 407 1.17 5.26 2.28
CA GLY A 407 0.44 6.13 3.19
C GLY A 407 0.82 7.60 3.09
N HIS A 408 2.11 7.93 2.93
CA HIS A 408 2.53 9.31 2.61
C HIS A 408 1.85 9.81 1.33
N VAL A 409 1.81 8.97 0.30
CA VAL A 409 1.12 9.26 -0.98
C VAL A 409 -0.40 9.38 -0.78
N PHE A 410 -1.07 8.34 -0.29
CA PHE A 410 -2.54 8.29 -0.24
C PHE A 410 -3.15 9.28 0.76
N LEU A 411 -2.45 9.55 1.88
CA LEU A 411 -2.90 10.52 2.89
C LEU A 411 -2.45 11.95 2.55
N ALA A 412 -1.62 12.15 1.53
CA ALA A 412 -0.91 13.39 1.27
C ALA A 412 -0.30 13.96 2.57
N MET A 413 0.64 13.21 3.15
CA MET A 413 1.23 13.48 4.45
C MET A 413 2.76 13.39 4.34
N PRO A 414 3.50 14.52 4.31
CA PRO A 414 4.95 14.56 4.04
C PRO A 414 5.85 14.27 5.26
N GLY A 415 5.29 13.83 6.38
CA GLY A 415 5.99 13.49 7.62
C GLY A 415 5.09 12.62 8.49
N HIS A 416 5.50 12.31 9.72
CA HIS A 416 4.88 11.30 10.57
C HIS A 416 4.09 11.94 11.74
N PRO A 417 3.08 11.29 12.32
CA PRO A 417 2.32 11.83 13.45
C PRO A 417 3.16 12.04 14.73
N ASP A 418 4.16 11.19 14.92
CA ASP A 418 5.14 11.17 16.00
C ASP A 418 6.12 12.36 15.93
N ASP A 419 6.46 12.87 14.73
CA ASP A 419 7.19 14.14 14.55
C ASP A 419 6.46 15.33 15.23
N PHE A 420 5.15 15.22 15.44
CA PHE A 420 4.29 16.21 16.10
C PHE A 420 3.88 15.79 17.53
N GLY A 421 4.54 14.76 18.10
CA GLY A 421 4.36 14.29 19.47
C GLY A 421 3.20 13.31 19.67
N VAL A 422 2.73 12.64 18.61
CA VAL A 422 1.64 11.65 18.68
C VAL A 422 2.15 10.25 18.32
N ASP A 423 2.97 9.66 19.21
CA ASP A 423 3.35 8.24 19.18
C ASP A 423 2.09 7.36 19.26
N GLN A 424 1.96 6.51 18.25
CA GLN A 424 0.96 5.46 18.15
C GLN A 424 1.62 4.23 17.51
N SER A 425 2.53 3.56 18.20
CA SER A 425 3.17 2.26 17.85
C SER A 425 2.39 1.18 17.07
N TRP A 426 1.05 1.22 17.02
CA TRP A 426 0.16 0.33 16.25
C TRP A 426 -0.28 0.91 14.88
N SER A 427 -0.16 2.23 14.70
CA SER A 427 -0.56 3.01 13.53
C SER A 427 0.42 2.81 12.39
N LEU A 428 -0.07 2.66 11.17
CA LEU A 428 0.79 2.45 10.00
C LEU A 428 1.78 3.59 9.76
N MET A 429 1.41 4.84 10.10
CA MET A 429 2.18 6.04 9.75
C MET A 429 3.21 6.47 10.82
N ASP A 430 3.37 5.69 11.88
CA ASP A 430 4.36 5.92 12.94
C ASP A 430 5.76 5.50 12.45
N ALA A 431 6.79 6.34 12.65
CA ALA A 431 8.13 6.09 12.10
C ALA A 431 9.05 5.30 13.04
N ASP A 432 8.93 5.52 14.36
CA ASP A 432 9.87 5.00 15.36
C ASP A 432 9.74 3.49 15.64
N VAL A 433 8.67 2.82 15.16
CA VAL A 433 8.28 1.49 15.68
C VAL A 433 8.45 0.34 14.69
N ALA A 434 9.62 -0.28 14.71
CA ALA A 434 9.88 -1.55 14.00
C ALA A 434 9.41 -2.81 14.78
N ASP A 435 8.12 -2.89 15.18
CA ASP A 435 7.58 -4.08 15.88
C ASP A 435 7.04 -5.15 14.89
N PRO A 436 7.71 -6.32 14.77
CA PRO A 436 7.27 -7.39 13.88
C PRO A 436 6.03 -8.16 14.38
N THR A 437 5.53 -7.90 15.59
CA THR A 437 4.38 -8.58 16.21
C THR A 437 3.03 -7.95 15.83
N ILE A 438 1.92 -8.59 16.21
CA ILE A 438 0.55 -8.12 15.91
C ILE A 438 0.21 -6.71 16.45
N PHE A 439 1.07 -6.17 17.32
CA PHE A 439 0.94 -4.86 17.97
C PHE A 439 1.60 -3.70 17.20
N GLY A 440 2.53 -3.98 16.27
CA GLY A 440 3.26 -2.97 15.50
C GLY A 440 2.46 -2.23 14.41
N PRO A 441 3.12 -1.35 13.64
CA PRO A 441 2.50 -0.34 12.77
C PRO A 441 1.88 -0.95 11.50
N ARG A 442 0.66 -1.48 11.64
CA ARG A 442 -0.04 -2.20 10.56
C ARG A 442 -1.52 -1.85 10.44
N ARG A 443 -1.95 -0.79 11.13
CA ARG A 443 -3.36 -0.42 11.27
C ARG A 443 -3.61 0.97 10.72
N LEU A 444 -4.73 1.11 10.03
CA LEU A 444 -5.22 2.41 9.55
C LEU A 444 -6.46 2.77 10.37
N SER A 445 -6.51 3.98 10.90
CA SER A 445 -7.69 4.47 11.62
C SER A 445 -8.84 4.80 10.66
N ARG A 446 -10.02 5.10 11.22
CA ARG A 446 -11.13 5.66 10.44
C ARG A 446 -10.81 7.04 9.85
N ALA A 447 -9.98 7.82 10.54
CA ALA A 447 -9.55 9.12 10.05
C ALA A 447 -8.62 8.97 8.85
N ASP A 448 -7.72 7.99 8.86
CA ASP A 448 -6.81 7.71 7.74
C ASP A 448 -7.56 7.26 6.51
N CYS A 449 -8.52 6.33 6.66
CA CYS A 449 -9.37 5.91 5.54
C CYS A 449 -10.20 7.07 4.94
N ALA A 450 -10.70 7.99 5.78
CA ALA A 450 -11.42 9.17 5.32
C ALA A 450 -10.49 10.18 4.65
N ARG A 451 -9.27 10.37 5.18
CA ARG A 451 -8.23 11.23 4.62
C ARG A 451 -7.75 10.71 3.27
N ALA A 452 -7.52 9.40 3.13
CA ALA A 452 -7.15 8.76 1.87
C ALA A 452 -8.19 9.02 0.76
N LEU A 453 -9.49 8.86 1.09
CA LEU A 453 -10.58 9.18 0.17
C LEU A 453 -10.64 10.68 -0.19
N ALA A 454 -10.33 11.57 0.76
CA ALA A 454 -10.36 13.02 0.52
C ALA A 454 -9.15 13.53 -0.28
N GLN A 455 -7.94 13.01 -0.02
CA GLN A 455 -6.68 13.51 -0.57
C GLN A 455 -6.24 12.79 -1.85
N SER A 456 -6.69 11.54 -2.07
CA SER A 456 -6.33 10.76 -3.25
C SER A 456 -7.52 10.10 -3.96
N GLY A 457 -8.74 10.23 -3.43
CA GLY A 457 -9.94 9.65 -4.04
C GLY A 457 -10.35 10.27 -5.39
N PRO A 458 -11.46 9.79 -5.99
CA PRO A 458 -11.85 10.16 -7.36
C PRO A 458 -12.20 11.65 -7.59
N SER A 459 -12.36 12.42 -6.50
CA SER A 459 -12.64 13.86 -6.50
C SER A 459 -11.49 14.71 -5.96
N ALA A 460 -10.34 14.10 -5.68
CA ALA A 460 -9.15 14.81 -5.21
C ALA A 460 -8.42 15.53 -6.36
N LEU A 461 -7.49 16.44 -6.00
CA LEU A 461 -6.65 17.14 -6.97
C LEU A 461 -5.75 16.17 -7.77
N VAL A 462 -5.24 15.14 -7.09
CA VAL A 462 -4.42 14.06 -7.67
C VAL A 462 -5.13 12.73 -7.40
N PRO A 463 -5.97 12.23 -8.34
CA PRO A 463 -6.86 11.10 -8.09
C PRO A 463 -6.14 9.75 -8.28
N VAL A 464 -5.20 9.44 -7.38
CA VAL A 464 -4.44 8.17 -7.33
C VAL A 464 -5.35 6.97 -7.04
N LEU A 465 -6.37 7.16 -6.20
CA LEU A 465 -7.35 6.14 -5.83
C LEU A 465 -8.62 6.27 -6.69
N ARG A 466 -8.85 5.27 -7.54
CA ARG A 466 -9.99 5.23 -8.48
C ARG A 466 -11.03 4.21 -8.03
N PRO A 467 -12.30 4.28 -8.47
CA PRO A 467 -13.28 3.22 -8.18
C PRO A 467 -12.81 1.91 -8.82
N ALA A 468 -12.70 0.84 -8.03
CA ALA A 468 -12.25 -0.45 -8.54
C ALA A 468 -13.26 -0.97 -9.58
N VAL A 469 -12.75 -1.35 -10.77
CA VAL A 469 -13.59 -1.96 -11.80
C VAL A 469 -14.11 -3.29 -11.26
N LYS A 470 -15.43 -3.45 -11.18
CA LYS A 470 -16.03 -4.74 -10.83
C LYS A 470 -15.58 -5.76 -11.87
N ALA A 471 -14.78 -6.75 -11.45
CA ALA A 471 -14.48 -7.91 -12.26
C ALA A 471 -15.81 -8.49 -12.78
N GLY A 472 -15.90 -8.66 -14.11
CA GLY A 472 -17.14 -9.09 -14.76
C GLY A 472 -17.66 -10.41 -14.19
N ARG A 473 -18.98 -10.52 -14.09
CA ARG A 473 -19.67 -11.78 -13.78
C ARG A 473 -19.61 -12.74 -14.96
#